data_AF-A0AAV0XHE0-F1
#
_entry.id   AF-A0AAV0XHE0-F1
#
_cell.length_a   1.000
_cell.length_b   1.000
_cell.length_c   1.000
_cell.angle_alpha   90.00
_cell.angle_beta   90.00
_cell.angle_gamma   90.00
#
_symmetry.space_group_name_H-M   'P 1'
#
loop_
_entity.id
_entity.type
_entity.pdbx_description
1 polymer ?
#
loop_
_entity_poly.entity_id
_entity_poly.type
_entity_poly.pdbx_seq_one_letter_code
_entity_poly.pdbx_strand_id
1 'polypeptide(L)'
;MTVGIFSAEVIFAFILTTVLLNRYGNWKTQNIVVTTAVLIAWYFSLLIIFVLPIDISLAAYRKCVQDGHNHNDNTTNSSHELSACNKPWSYVPESTLPKMWRVVYWTSQFLTWFIMPVMQYYVKSGEFTLKDKLKNAIKSNTLYYSTLLLIVTILIVYIALKPGVHLDWQKLKAIASSASNTWGLFLLILLLGIALVDIPRELWRSSQIDYTLRKVYFKLSKLNTEKLESEGALEDVLESIKSVSISMSPNDPLYDCFQIILKKVPEDQRDFLKNVRSNSRNHTTPSIGMLTRLHKQVIQE
;
A
#
# COMPACT_ATOMS: atom_id res chain seq x y z
N MET A 1 -29.27 -20.17 -7.31
CA MET A 1 -27.92 -20.77 -7.18
C MET A 1 -26.80 -19.84 -7.65
N THR A 2 -27.02 -19.00 -8.67
CA THR A 2 -25.98 -18.13 -9.26
C THR A 2 -25.45 -17.01 -8.34
N VAL A 3 -26.30 -16.39 -7.53
CA VAL A 3 -25.88 -15.37 -6.54
C VAL A 3 -24.95 -15.97 -5.46
N GLY A 4 -25.14 -17.26 -5.13
CA GLY A 4 -24.32 -17.95 -4.14
C GLY A 4 -22.86 -18.14 -4.58
N ILE A 5 -22.62 -18.30 -5.88
CA ILE A 5 -21.28 -18.47 -6.45
C ILE A 5 -20.50 -17.15 -6.37
N PHE A 6 -21.14 -16.05 -6.79
CA PHE A 6 -20.56 -14.71 -6.65
C PHE A 6 -20.23 -14.38 -5.19
N SER A 7 -21.15 -14.66 -4.26
CA SER A 7 -20.87 -14.49 -2.83
C SER A 7 -19.73 -15.37 -2.33
N ALA A 8 -19.64 -16.62 -2.80
CA ALA A 8 -18.55 -17.52 -2.46
C ALA A 8 -17.18 -17.00 -2.96
N GLU A 9 -17.11 -16.43 -4.17
CA GLU A 9 -15.88 -15.83 -4.72
C GLU A 9 -15.43 -14.60 -3.93
N VAL A 10 -16.38 -13.74 -3.54
CA VAL A 10 -16.12 -12.57 -2.68
C VAL A 10 -15.57 -13.02 -1.32
N ILE A 11 -16.17 -14.04 -0.70
CA ILE A 11 -15.71 -14.62 0.56
C ILE A 11 -14.34 -15.28 0.40
N PHE A 12 -14.14 -16.03 -0.70
CA PHE A 12 -12.86 -16.66 -1.00
C PHE A 12 -11.74 -15.63 -1.14
N ALA A 13 -11.98 -14.52 -1.85
CA ALA A 13 -11.02 -13.42 -1.96
C ALA A 13 -10.67 -12.85 -0.58
N PHE A 14 -11.64 -12.71 0.33
CA PHE A 14 -11.39 -12.26 1.71
C PHE A 14 -10.53 -13.25 2.51
N ILE A 15 -10.85 -14.54 2.45
CA ILE A 15 -10.09 -15.59 3.14
C ILE A 15 -8.67 -15.65 2.59
N LEU A 16 -8.52 -15.66 1.26
CA LEU A 16 -7.22 -15.67 0.59
C LEU A 16 -6.37 -14.47 1.02
N THR A 17 -6.96 -13.26 1.00
CA THR A 17 -6.28 -12.04 1.46
C THR A 17 -5.82 -12.17 2.89
N THR A 18 -6.67 -12.68 3.77
CA THR A 18 -6.38 -12.84 5.19
C THR A 18 -5.23 -13.83 5.42
N VAL A 19 -5.25 -14.96 4.71
CA VAL A 19 -4.18 -15.97 4.77
C VAL A 19 -2.86 -15.41 4.25
N LEU A 20 -2.88 -14.69 3.13
CA LEU A 20 -1.69 -14.04 2.58
C LEU A 20 -1.15 -12.99 3.55
N LEU A 21 -2.02 -12.15 4.12
CA LEU A 21 -1.59 -11.14 5.06
C LEU A 21 -1.06 -11.75 6.35
N ASN A 22 -1.56 -12.89 6.83
CA ASN A 22 -1.00 -13.57 7.99
C ASN A 22 0.34 -14.25 7.68
N ARG A 23 0.52 -14.75 6.45
CA ARG A 23 1.77 -15.38 6.01
C ARG A 23 2.90 -14.36 5.82
N TYR A 24 2.58 -13.20 5.25
CA TYR A 24 3.58 -12.18 4.91
C TYR A 24 3.62 -11.02 5.92
N GLY A 25 2.52 -10.74 6.62
CA GLY A 25 2.42 -9.75 7.67
C GLY A 25 2.43 -10.41 9.05
N ASN A 26 3.42 -10.10 9.86
CA ASN A 26 3.50 -10.62 11.23
C ASN A 26 2.46 -9.91 12.12
N TRP A 27 1.23 -10.46 12.20
CA TRP A 27 0.09 -9.82 12.89
C TRP A 27 0.31 -9.54 14.37
N LYS A 28 1.21 -10.30 15.01
CA LYS A 28 1.48 -10.19 16.44
C LYS A 28 2.31 -8.95 16.81
N THR A 29 3.09 -8.42 15.88
CA THR A 29 4.02 -7.31 16.16
C THR A 29 3.55 -5.98 15.57
N GLN A 30 2.63 -6.01 14.61
CA GLN A 30 2.16 -4.86 13.86
C GLN A 30 0.99 -4.15 14.54
N ASN A 31 0.88 -2.84 14.30
CA ASN A 31 -0.27 -2.07 14.78
C ASN A 31 -1.55 -2.52 14.06
N ILE A 32 -2.62 -2.78 14.82
CA ILE A 32 -3.92 -3.25 14.31
C ILE A 32 -4.47 -2.32 13.22
N VAL A 33 -4.29 -1.00 13.37
CA VAL A 33 -4.75 0.01 12.40
C VAL A 33 -4.06 -0.17 11.04
N VAL A 34 -2.74 -0.41 11.04
CA VAL A 34 -1.96 -0.62 9.81
C VAL A 34 -2.36 -1.94 9.17
N THR A 35 -2.46 -3.02 9.95
CA THR A 35 -2.88 -4.34 9.47
C THR A 35 -4.27 -4.28 8.82
N THR A 36 -5.21 -3.55 9.44
CA THR A 36 -6.57 -3.40 8.91
C THR A 36 -6.58 -2.60 7.59
N ALA A 37 -5.82 -1.51 7.51
CA ALA A 37 -5.71 -0.72 6.28
C ALA A 37 -5.12 -1.54 5.12
N VAL A 38 -4.06 -2.32 5.39
CA VAL A 38 -3.43 -3.18 4.39
C VAL A 38 -4.36 -4.33 3.99
N LEU A 39 -5.08 -4.94 4.94
CA LEU A 39 -6.07 -5.98 4.66
C LEU A 39 -7.13 -5.48 3.67
N ILE A 40 -7.69 -4.30 3.92
CA ILE A 40 -8.69 -3.68 3.04
C ILE A 40 -8.10 -3.41 1.65
N ALA A 41 -6.85 -2.93 1.58
CA ALA A 41 -6.16 -2.65 0.31
C ALA A 41 -5.97 -3.90 -0.55
N TRP A 42 -5.43 -4.94 0.07
CA TRP A 42 -5.15 -6.20 -0.60
C TRP A 42 -6.45 -6.90 -0.98
N TYR A 43 -7.47 -6.82 -0.13
CA TYR A 43 -8.77 -7.40 -0.41
C TYR A 43 -9.39 -6.82 -1.67
N PHE A 44 -9.48 -5.50 -1.80
CA PHE A 44 -10.04 -4.88 -3.01
C PHE A 44 -9.20 -5.17 -4.26
N SER A 45 -7.87 -5.26 -4.11
CA SER A 45 -6.98 -5.56 -5.22
C SER A 45 -7.18 -7.00 -5.73
N LEU A 46 -7.26 -7.97 -4.82
CA LEU A 46 -7.49 -9.38 -5.15
C LEU A 46 -8.93 -9.65 -5.60
N LEU A 47 -9.91 -8.91 -5.05
CA LEU A 47 -11.31 -9.01 -5.45
C LEU A 47 -11.51 -8.72 -6.94
N ILE A 48 -10.79 -7.72 -7.48
CA ILE A 48 -10.86 -7.35 -8.91
C ILE A 48 -10.49 -8.53 -9.81
N ILE A 49 -9.52 -9.36 -9.41
CA ILE A 49 -9.06 -10.52 -10.20
C ILE A 49 -10.19 -11.53 -10.41
N PHE A 50 -11.04 -11.75 -9.39
CA PHE A 50 -12.16 -12.69 -9.48
C PHE A 50 -13.41 -12.05 -10.11
N VAL A 51 -13.64 -10.75 -9.86
CA VAL A 51 -14.81 -10.04 -10.37
C VAL A 51 -14.71 -9.76 -11.88
N LEU A 52 -13.51 -9.45 -12.40
CA LEU A 52 -13.33 -9.03 -13.78
C LEU A 52 -13.81 -10.09 -14.80
N PRO A 53 -13.48 -11.40 -14.67
CA PRO A 53 -14.03 -12.44 -15.53
C PRO A 53 -15.56 -12.50 -15.53
N ILE A 54 -16.19 -12.31 -14.37
CA ILE A 54 -17.65 -12.32 -14.23
C ILE A 54 -18.25 -11.15 -14.99
N ASP A 55 -17.69 -9.96 -14.83
CA ASP A 55 -18.14 -8.75 -15.52
C ASP A 55 -18.06 -8.90 -17.04
N ILE A 56 -16.94 -9.44 -17.54
CA ILE A 56 -16.75 -9.74 -18.98
C ILE A 56 -17.81 -10.74 -19.47
N SER A 57 -18.02 -11.84 -18.73
CA SER A 57 -19.00 -12.87 -19.10
C SER A 57 -20.44 -12.34 -19.10
N LEU A 58 -20.77 -11.45 -18.16
CA LEU A 58 -22.09 -10.86 -18.04
C LEU A 58 -22.32 -9.78 -19.10
N ALA A 59 -21.29 -9.00 -19.44
CA ALA A 59 -21.33 -8.05 -20.54
C ALA A 59 -21.55 -8.77 -21.88
N ALA A 60 -20.85 -9.89 -22.11
CA ALA A 60 -21.04 -10.73 -23.30
C ALA A 60 -22.47 -11.30 -23.37
N TYR A 61 -23.00 -11.81 -22.24
CA TYR A 61 -24.37 -12.29 -22.15
C TYR A 61 -25.41 -11.20 -22.47
N ARG A 62 -25.26 -10.01 -21.88
CA ARG A 62 -26.17 -8.88 -22.13
C ARG A 62 -26.17 -8.46 -23.60
N LYS A 63 -25.00 -8.43 -24.23
CA LYS A 63 -24.87 -8.13 -25.65
C LYS A 63 -25.61 -9.16 -26.51
N CYS A 64 -25.45 -10.46 -26.20
CA CYS A 64 -26.19 -11.53 -26.87
C CYS A 64 -27.71 -11.34 -26.78
N VAL A 65 -28.23 -11.06 -25.58
CA VAL A 65 -29.66 -10.84 -25.36
C VAL A 65 -30.17 -9.61 -26.13
N GLN A 66 -29.39 -8.53 -26.16
CA GLN A 66 -29.75 -7.30 -26.87
C GLN A 66 -29.76 -7.50 -28.39
N ASP A 67 -28.78 -8.21 -28.94
CA ASP A 67 -28.71 -8.52 -30.36
C ASP A 67 -29.86 -9.45 -30.79
N GLY A 68 -30.27 -10.39 -29.92
CA GLY A 68 -31.43 -11.26 -30.14
C GLY A 68 -32.78 -10.54 -30.16
N HIS A 69 -32.96 -9.49 -29.35
CA HIS A 69 -34.19 -8.67 -29.40
C HIS A 69 -34.30 -7.84 -30.68
N ASN A 70 -33.20 -7.24 -31.15
CA ASN A 70 -33.19 -6.41 -32.36
C ASN A 70 -33.49 -7.21 -33.64
N HIS A 71 -33.20 -8.52 -33.65
CA HIS A 71 -33.44 -9.37 -34.81
C HIS A 71 -34.92 -9.81 -34.94
N ASN A 72 -35.63 -9.92 -33.82
CA ASN A 72 -37.05 -10.32 -33.81
C ASN A 72 -37.99 -9.22 -34.35
N ASP A 73 -37.60 -7.94 -34.25
CA ASP A 73 -38.41 -6.82 -34.78
C ASP A 73 -38.28 -6.63 -36.30
N ASN A 74 -37.25 -7.20 -36.94
CA ASN A 74 -36.94 -6.94 -38.35
C ASN A 74 -37.13 -8.14 -39.29
N THR A 75 -37.65 -9.29 -38.84
CA THR A 75 -37.80 -10.46 -39.74
C THR A 75 -39.03 -11.34 -39.41
N THR A 76 -40.14 -11.06 -40.08
CA THR A 76 -41.15 -12.09 -40.41
C THR A 76 -40.64 -12.94 -41.57
N ASN A 77 -40.04 -14.10 -41.31
CA ASN A 77 -39.56 -15.10 -42.29
C ASN A 77 -38.05 -15.06 -42.56
N SER A 78 -37.29 -15.67 -41.66
CA SER A 78 -36.14 -16.52 -42.02
C SER A 78 -35.80 -17.38 -40.81
N SER A 79 -35.94 -18.69 -40.97
CA SER A 79 -35.57 -19.73 -40.00
C SER A 79 -34.05 -19.86 -39.91
N HIS A 80 -33.37 -18.84 -39.39
CA HIS A 80 -32.01 -18.99 -38.86
C HIS A 80 -32.10 -19.18 -37.36
N GLU A 81 -31.45 -20.23 -36.86
CA GLU A 81 -31.40 -20.63 -35.46
C GLU A 81 -31.17 -19.41 -34.56
N LEU A 82 -32.15 -19.10 -33.70
CA LEU A 82 -32.02 -18.12 -32.64
C LEU A 82 -30.88 -18.58 -31.74
N SER A 83 -29.75 -17.86 -31.73
CA SER A 83 -28.63 -18.12 -30.83
C SER A 83 -29.15 -18.13 -29.39
N ALA A 84 -29.31 -19.31 -28.79
CA ALA A 84 -29.81 -19.43 -27.43
C ALA A 84 -28.77 -18.81 -26.48
N CYS A 85 -29.04 -17.58 -26.01
CA CYS A 85 -28.18 -16.91 -25.05
C CYS A 85 -28.28 -17.61 -23.70
N ASN A 86 -27.31 -18.47 -23.40
CA ASN A 86 -27.24 -19.19 -22.13
C ASN A 86 -26.76 -18.27 -21.01
N LYS A 87 -27.44 -18.32 -19.86
CA LYS A 87 -27.03 -17.54 -18.69
C LYS A 87 -25.66 -18.01 -18.20
N PRO A 88 -24.73 -17.09 -17.89
CA PRO A 88 -23.42 -17.46 -17.36
C PRO A 88 -23.56 -18.08 -15.96
N TRP A 89 -22.58 -18.92 -15.60
CA TRP A 89 -22.54 -19.67 -14.35
C TRP A 89 -22.69 -18.77 -13.09
N SER A 90 -22.06 -17.59 -13.10
CA SER A 90 -22.14 -16.58 -12.05
C SER A 90 -23.02 -15.40 -12.49
N TYR A 91 -24.30 -15.67 -12.82
CA TYR A 91 -25.26 -14.62 -13.17
C TYR A 91 -25.68 -13.79 -11.95
N VAL A 92 -25.51 -12.47 -12.05
CA VAL A 92 -25.78 -11.49 -10.99
C VAL A 92 -26.76 -10.42 -11.51
N PRO A 93 -27.69 -9.89 -10.67
CA PRO A 93 -28.62 -8.84 -11.08
C PRO A 93 -27.92 -7.57 -11.58
N GLU A 94 -28.55 -6.87 -12.53
CA GLU A 94 -27.94 -5.74 -13.25
C GLU A 94 -27.47 -4.60 -12.37
N SER A 95 -28.14 -4.36 -11.24
CA SER A 95 -27.79 -3.28 -10.32
C SER A 95 -26.63 -3.61 -9.37
N THR A 96 -26.23 -4.87 -9.24
CA THR A 96 -25.26 -5.31 -8.21
C THR A 96 -23.83 -4.97 -8.59
N LEU A 97 -23.39 -5.32 -9.81
CA LEU A 97 -22.03 -5.04 -10.27
C LEU A 97 -21.71 -3.54 -10.32
N PRO A 98 -22.57 -2.65 -10.87
CA PRO A 98 -22.30 -1.21 -10.86
C PRO A 98 -22.21 -0.62 -9.45
N LYS A 99 -23.05 -1.09 -8.51
CA LYS A 99 -22.98 -0.66 -7.11
C LYS A 99 -21.68 -1.13 -6.45
N MET A 100 -21.29 -2.38 -6.66
CA MET A 100 -20.05 -2.92 -6.14
C MET A 100 -18.83 -2.20 -6.73
N TRP A 101 -18.77 -2.01 -8.05
CA TRP A 101 -17.69 -1.26 -8.71
C TRP A 101 -17.59 0.17 -8.20
N ARG A 102 -18.72 0.82 -7.89
CA ARG A 102 -18.71 2.13 -7.25
C ARG A 102 -18.06 2.09 -5.86
N VAL A 103 -18.38 1.08 -5.05
CA VAL A 103 -17.73 0.89 -3.74
C VAL A 103 -16.24 0.67 -3.92
N VAL A 104 -15.83 -0.32 -4.72
CA VAL A 104 -14.42 -0.66 -4.98
C VAL A 104 -13.64 0.55 -5.49
N TYR A 105 -14.21 1.31 -6.41
CA TYR A 105 -13.58 2.49 -6.98
C TYR A 105 -13.32 3.56 -5.91
N TRP A 106 -14.36 4.00 -5.18
CA TRP A 106 -14.21 5.09 -4.21
C TRP A 106 -13.39 4.68 -2.99
N THR A 107 -13.52 3.43 -2.55
CA THR A 107 -12.66 2.91 -1.47
C THR A 107 -11.21 2.87 -1.90
N SER A 108 -10.91 2.39 -3.11
CA SER A 108 -9.53 2.33 -3.63
C SER A 108 -8.93 3.72 -3.82
N GLN A 109 -9.72 4.69 -4.28
CA GLN A 109 -9.28 6.09 -4.40
C GLN A 109 -8.92 6.69 -3.05
N PHE A 110 -9.81 6.55 -2.07
CA PHE A 110 -9.55 7.03 -0.71
C PHE A 110 -8.34 6.34 -0.08
N LEU A 111 -8.22 5.04 -0.28
CA LEU A 111 -7.13 4.25 0.28
C LEU A 111 -5.78 4.66 -0.33
N THR A 112 -5.72 4.86 -1.64
CA THR A 112 -4.50 5.21 -2.37
C THR A 112 -4.01 6.61 -2.04
N TRP A 113 -4.92 7.60 -2.04
CA TRP A 113 -4.52 9.00 -1.89
C TRP A 113 -4.46 9.49 -0.45
N PHE A 114 -5.12 8.81 0.48
CA PHE A 114 -5.18 9.27 1.88
C PHE A 114 -4.60 8.24 2.84
N ILE A 115 -5.16 7.03 2.89
CA ILE A 115 -4.78 6.06 3.94
C ILE A 115 -3.36 5.53 3.74
N MET A 116 -2.99 5.08 2.54
CA MET A 116 -1.67 4.49 2.30
C MET A 116 -0.52 5.47 2.58
N PRO A 117 -0.54 6.72 2.08
CA PRO A 117 0.48 7.72 2.42
C PRO A 117 0.57 7.97 3.92
N VAL A 118 -0.56 8.15 4.61
CA VAL A 118 -0.57 8.37 6.07
C VAL A 118 0.00 7.15 6.80
N MET A 119 -0.34 5.93 6.39
CA MET A 119 0.20 4.71 7.01
C MET A 119 1.71 4.56 6.80
N GLN A 120 2.24 4.95 5.64
CA GLN A 120 3.69 4.93 5.39
C GLN A 120 4.45 5.85 6.37
N TYR A 121 3.97 7.07 6.59
CA TYR A 121 4.59 7.99 7.57
C TYR A 121 4.32 7.58 9.01
N TYR A 122 3.17 6.98 9.29
CA TYR A 122 2.81 6.49 10.62
C TYR A 122 3.77 5.38 11.09
N VAL A 123 4.10 4.42 10.22
CA VAL A 123 5.03 3.33 10.53
C VAL A 123 6.47 3.85 10.72
N LYS A 124 6.87 4.87 9.94
CA LYS A 124 8.20 5.49 10.01
C LYS A 124 8.35 6.53 11.14
N SER A 125 7.30 6.82 11.90
CA SER A 125 7.32 7.83 12.96
C SER A 125 7.95 7.30 14.25
N GLY A 126 8.91 8.05 14.80
CA GLY A 126 9.55 7.78 16.09
C GLY A 126 8.77 8.28 17.32
N GLU A 127 7.56 8.83 17.13
CA GLU A 127 6.72 9.25 18.26
C GLU A 127 6.28 8.07 19.12
N PHE A 128 6.01 8.28 20.41
CA PHE A 128 5.65 7.18 21.32
C PHE A 128 4.14 6.93 21.41
N THR A 129 3.31 7.98 21.31
CA THR A 129 1.86 7.86 21.42
C THR A 129 1.18 7.69 20.05
N LEU A 130 0.04 6.99 20.01
CA LEU A 130 -0.74 6.80 18.77
C LEU A 130 -1.22 8.13 18.17
N LYS A 131 -1.63 9.07 19.03
CA LYS A 131 -2.12 10.40 18.63
C LYS A 131 -1.00 11.22 18.00
N ASP A 132 0.18 11.23 18.61
CA ASP A 132 1.33 12.00 18.09
C ASP A 132 1.89 11.37 16.83
N LYS A 133 1.93 10.03 16.73
CA LYS A 133 2.26 9.34 15.49
C LYS A 133 1.34 9.73 14.34
N LEU A 134 0.02 9.72 14.56
CA LEU A 134 -0.94 10.07 13.53
C LEU A 134 -0.86 11.56 13.16
N LYS A 135 -0.75 12.45 14.15
CA LYS A 135 -0.58 13.89 13.93
C LYS A 135 0.69 14.19 13.12
N ASN A 136 1.80 13.56 13.48
CA ASN A 136 3.06 13.71 12.77
C ASN A 136 2.97 13.16 11.34
N ALA A 137 2.36 11.97 11.16
CA ALA A 137 2.14 11.38 9.84
C ALA A 137 1.30 12.27 8.93
N ILE A 138 0.18 12.82 9.44
CA ILE A 138 -0.66 13.76 8.69
C ILE A 138 0.12 15.03 8.38
N LYS A 139 0.87 15.60 9.33
CA LYS A 139 1.64 16.84 9.12
C LYS A 139 2.71 16.65 8.04
N SER A 140 3.48 15.58 8.10
CA SER A 140 4.50 15.26 7.08
C SER A 140 3.89 15.08 5.70
N ASN A 141 2.74 14.39 5.64
CA ASN A 141 2.01 14.17 4.40
C ASN A 141 1.41 15.48 3.86
N THR A 142 0.90 16.35 4.74
CA THR A 142 0.26 17.62 4.39
C THR A 142 1.21 18.55 3.66
N LEU A 143 2.51 18.57 4.00
CA LEU A 143 3.46 19.43 3.28
C LEU A 143 3.54 19.08 1.78
N TYR A 144 3.64 17.79 1.46
CA TYR A 144 3.69 17.31 0.08
C TYR A 144 2.35 17.52 -0.65
N TYR A 145 1.23 17.19 -0.01
CA TYR A 145 -0.09 17.40 -0.63
C TYR A 145 -0.46 18.88 -0.74
N SER A 146 0.07 19.76 0.13
CA SER A 146 -0.15 21.19 0.06
C SER A 146 0.46 21.80 -1.19
N THR A 147 1.64 21.34 -1.62
CA THR A 147 2.24 21.85 -2.87
C THR A 147 1.45 21.37 -4.09
N LEU A 148 0.99 20.12 -4.09
CA LEU A 148 0.08 19.60 -5.13
C LEU A 148 -1.25 20.36 -5.17
N LEU A 149 -1.86 20.61 -4.02
CA LEU A 149 -3.11 21.38 -3.91
C LEU A 149 -2.93 22.81 -4.43
N LEU A 150 -1.79 23.45 -4.17
CA LEU A 150 -1.50 24.78 -4.69
C LEU A 150 -1.49 24.77 -6.23
N ILE A 151 -0.78 23.82 -6.85
CA ILE A 151 -0.74 23.68 -8.31
C ILE A 151 -2.15 23.45 -8.89
N VAL A 152 -2.92 22.54 -8.28
CA VAL A 152 -4.30 22.26 -8.69
C VAL A 152 -5.19 23.50 -8.53
N THR A 153 -5.02 24.26 -7.45
CA THR A 153 -5.79 25.49 -7.21
C THR A 153 -5.50 26.54 -8.28
N ILE A 154 -4.23 26.75 -8.65
CA ILE A 154 -3.86 27.65 -9.75
C ILE A 154 -4.52 27.20 -11.05
N LEU A 155 -4.52 25.90 -11.35
CA LEU A 155 -5.16 25.35 -12.55
C LEU A 155 -6.68 25.58 -12.55
N ILE A 156 -7.34 25.38 -11.40
CA ILE A 156 -8.78 25.62 -11.26
C ILE A 156 -9.11 27.10 -11.44
N VAL A 157 -8.33 28.01 -10.84
CA VAL A 157 -8.50 29.47 -11.01
C VAL A 157 -8.31 29.86 -12.47
N TYR A 158 -7.30 29.31 -13.15
CA TYR A 158 -7.09 29.54 -14.58
C TYR A 158 -8.30 29.13 -15.43
N ILE A 159 -8.90 27.96 -15.14
CA ILE A 159 -10.10 27.49 -15.85
C ILE A 159 -11.32 28.35 -15.50
N ALA A 160 -11.45 28.81 -14.25
CA ALA A 160 -12.57 29.64 -13.82
C ALA A 160 -12.59 31.02 -14.51
N LEU A 161 -11.42 31.56 -14.88
CA LEU A 161 -11.28 32.85 -15.55
C LEU A 161 -11.54 32.78 -17.07
N LYS A 162 -11.62 31.58 -17.67
CA LYS A 162 -11.96 31.40 -19.08
C LYS A 162 -13.46 31.69 -19.32
N PRO A 163 -13.83 32.69 -20.15
CA PRO A 163 -15.22 32.99 -20.45
C PRO A 163 -15.91 31.78 -21.11
N GLY A 164 -17.11 31.42 -20.63
CA GLY A 164 -17.93 30.34 -21.21
C GLY A 164 -17.85 28.98 -20.51
N VAL A 165 -17.06 28.82 -19.44
CA VAL A 165 -16.95 27.56 -18.69
C VAL A 165 -17.53 27.69 -17.28
N HIS A 166 -18.71 27.12 -17.05
CA HIS A 166 -19.23 26.93 -15.70
C HIS A 166 -18.61 25.68 -15.07
N LEU A 167 -17.82 25.88 -14.03
CA LEU A 167 -17.27 24.85 -13.17
C LEU A 167 -18.35 24.37 -12.19
N ASP A 168 -18.91 23.20 -12.46
CA ASP A 168 -19.81 22.51 -11.55
C ASP A 168 -19.06 21.42 -10.77
N TRP A 169 -19.56 21.05 -9.59
CA TRP A 169 -18.99 19.99 -8.75
C TRP A 169 -18.87 18.66 -9.49
N GLN A 170 -19.84 18.35 -10.36
CA GLN A 170 -19.79 17.14 -11.19
C GLN A 170 -18.60 17.14 -12.17
N LYS A 171 -18.33 18.29 -12.79
CA LYS A 171 -17.19 18.43 -13.72
C LYS A 171 -15.87 18.36 -12.98
N LEU A 172 -15.75 19.03 -11.82
CA LEU A 172 -14.54 18.96 -11.00
C LEU A 172 -14.25 17.52 -10.56
N LYS A 173 -15.28 16.79 -10.11
CA LYS A 173 -15.20 15.38 -9.76
C LYS A 173 -14.76 14.51 -10.95
N ALA A 174 -15.31 14.76 -12.13
CA ALA A 174 -14.93 14.03 -13.35
C ALA A 174 -13.47 14.30 -13.74
N ILE A 175 -13.01 15.55 -13.65
CA ILE A 175 -11.62 15.93 -13.90
C ILE A 175 -10.69 15.22 -12.90
N ALA A 176 -10.97 15.30 -11.60
CA ALA A 176 -10.16 14.65 -10.57
C ALA A 176 -10.10 13.11 -10.76
N SER A 177 -11.25 12.49 -11.05
CA SER A 177 -11.35 11.07 -11.37
C SER A 177 -10.50 10.70 -12.60
N SER A 178 -10.59 11.48 -13.67
CA SER A 178 -9.82 11.25 -14.89
C SER A 178 -8.31 11.41 -14.67
N ALA A 179 -7.89 12.46 -13.95
CA ALA A 179 -6.50 12.71 -13.62
C ALA A 179 -5.89 11.57 -12.79
N SER A 180 -6.61 11.08 -11.78
CA SER A 180 -6.15 9.92 -10.99
C SER A 180 -6.02 8.65 -11.84
N ASN A 181 -6.93 8.42 -12.79
CA ASN A 181 -6.84 7.26 -13.68
C ASN A 181 -5.65 7.41 -14.65
N THR A 182 -5.41 8.60 -15.18
CA THR A 182 -4.23 8.88 -16.03
C THR A 182 -2.93 8.65 -15.27
N TRP A 183 -2.85 9.07 -14.01
CA TRP A 183 -1.70 8.77 -13.15
C TRP A 183 -1.45 7.27 -13.00
N GLY A 184 -2.51 6.50 -12.72
CA GLY A 184 -2.41 5.04 -12.61
C GLY A 184 -1.98 4.37 -13.93
N LEU A 185 -2.55 4.80 -15.06
CA LEU A 185 -2.19 4.28 -16.39
C LEU A 185 -0.75 4.64 -16.77
N PHE A 186 -0.30 5.85 -16.45
CA PHE A 186 1.07 6.27 -16.68
C PHE A 186 2.06 5.37 -15.91
N LEU A 187 1.80 5.13 -14.62
CA LEU A 187 2.61 4.20 -13.82
C LEU A 187 2.55 2.77 -14.37
N LEU A 188 1.38 2.30 -14.80
CA LEU A 188 1.22 0.97 -15.39
C LEU A 188 2.09 0.83 -16.65
N ILE A 189 2.05 1.81 -17.55
CA ILE A 189 2.85 1.80 -18.78
C ILE A 189 4.35 1.75 -18.46
N LEU A 190 4.82 2.58 -17.53
CA LEU A 190 6.24 2.58 -17.13
C LEU A 190 6.67 1.25 -16.50
N LEU A 191 5.91 0.75 -15.54
CA LEU A 191 6.23 -0.48 -14.82
C LEU A 191 6.14 -1.71 -15.73
N LEU A 192 5.10 -1.80 -16.56
CA LEU A 192 4.91 -2.89 -17.51
C LEU A 192 6.01 -2.87 -18.58
N GLY A 193 6.40 -1.68 -19.06
CA GLY A 193 7.48 -1.53 -20.03
C GLY A 193 8.81 -2.11 -19.51
N ILE A 194 9.16 -1.80 -18.27
CA ILE A 194 10.36 -2.35 -17.62
C ILE A 194 10.21 -3.87 -17.42
N ALA A 195 9.09 -4.32 -16.86
CA ALA A 195 8.85 -5.73 -16.56
C ALA A 195 8.90 -6.62 -17.82
N LEU A 196 8.32 -6.16 -18.94
CA LEU A 196 8.27 -6.91 -20.19
C LEU A 196 9.65 -7.18 -20.78
N VAL A 197 10.62 -6.30 -20.53
CA VAL A 197 11.98 -6.43 -21.04
C VAL A 197 12.90 -7.13 -20.03
N ASP A 198 12.85 -6.72 -18.77
CA ASP A 198 13.80 -7.20 -17.77
C ASP A 198 13.49 -8.61 -17.28
N ILE A 199 12.22 -9.04 -17.19
CA ILE A 199 11.89 -10.39 -16.73
C ILE A 199 12.41 -11.47 -17.70
N PRO A 200 12.12 -11.42 -19.02
CA PRO A 200 12.63 -12.43 -19.94
C PRO A 200 14.15 -12.39 -20.07
N ARG A 201 14.74 -11.19 -20.06
CA ARG A 201 16.19 -10.99 -20.11
C ARG A 201 16.88 -11.58 -18.89
N GLU A 202 16.34 -11.34 -17.70
CA GLU A 202 16.89 -11.92 -16.47
C GLU A 202 16.76 -13.44 -16.51
N LEU A 203 15.59 -13.98 -16.90
CA LEU A 203 15.38 -15.43 -17.01
C LEU A 203 16.40 -16.10 -17.96
N TRP A 204 16.64 -15.48 -19.13
CA TRP A 204 17.63 -15.96 -20.09
C TRP A 204 19.06 -15.94 -19.51
N ARG A 205 19.43 -14.85 -18.84
CA ARG A 205 20.76 -14.69 -18.21
C ARG A 205 20.95 -15.61 -17.01
N SER A 206 19.91 -15.84 -16.22
CA SER A 206 19.92 -16.77 -15.09
C SER A 206 20.14 -18.22 -15.53
N SER A 207 19.80 -18.57 -16.78
CA SER A 207 20.10 -19.89 -17.34
C SER A 207 21.60 -20.09 -17.64
N GLN A 208 22.40 -19.02 -17.72
CA GLN A 208 23.84 -19.10 -17.99
C GLN A 208 24.61 -19.15 -16.67
N ILE A 209 25.21 -20.32 -16.37
CA ILE A 209 25.86 -20.59 -15.08
C ILE A 209 27.05 -19.66 -14.85
N ASP A 210 27.97 -19.52 -15.82
CA ASP A 210 29.17 -18.68 -15.66
C ASP A 210 28.86 -17.21 -15.44
N TYR A 211 27.87 -16.69 -16.16
CA TYR A 211 27.40 -15.32 -15.98
C TYR A 211 26.77 -15.14 -14.60
N THR A 212 25.89 -16.06 -14.21
CA THR A 212 25.18 -16.03 -12.92
C THR A 212 26.17 -16.10 -11.77
N LEU A 213 27.19 -16.96 -11.85
CA LEU A 213 28.21 -17.12 -10.84
C LEU A 213 29.00 -15.80 -10.63
N ARG A 214 29.49 -15.18 -11.70
CA ARG A 214 30.19 -13.88 -11.63
C ARG A 214 29.30 -12.77 -11.06
N LYS A 215 28.04 -12.70 -11.51
CA LYS A 215 27.05 -11.73 -11.02
C LYS A 215 26.80 -11.91 -9.52
N VAL A 216 26.66 -13.15 -9.05
CA VAL A 216 26.43 -13.46 -7.64
C VAL A 216 27.67 -13.13 -6.80
N TYR A 217 28.89 -13.46 -7.25
CA TYR A 217 30.10 -13.06 -6.52
C TYR A 217 30.23 -11.54 -6.36
N PHE A 218 29.95 -10.78 -7.43
CA PHE A 218 29.95 -9.32 -7.35
C PHE A 218 28.85 -8.80 -6.40
N LYS A 219 27.64 -9.35 -6.51
CA LYS A 219 26.53 -9.00 -5.62
C LYS A 219 26.81 -9.35 -4.16
N LEU A 220 27.48 -10.49 -3.91
CA LEU A 220 27.87 -10.94 -2.58
C LEU A 220 28.86 -9.96 -1.94
N SER A 221 29.88 -9.53 -2.70
CA SER A 221 30.83 -8.52 -2.23
C SER A 221 30.13 -7.22 -1.85
N LYS A 222 29.25 -6.71 -2.74
CA LYS A 222 28.45 -5.52 -2.48
C LYS A 222 27.57 -5.67 -1.24
N LEU A 223 26.85 -6.78 -1.14
CA LEU A 223 25.95 -7.05 -0.01
C LEU A 223 26.72 -7.20 1.30
N ASN A 224 27.94 -7.75 1.26
CA ASN A 224 28.81 -7.82 2.43
C ASN A 224 29.27 -6.42 2.89
N THR A 225 29.62 -5.53 1.96
CA THR A 225 29.93 -4.12 2.30
C THR A 225 28.72 -3.40 2.90
N GLU A 226 27.54 -3.52 2.27
CA GLU A 226 26.30 -2.92 2.80
C GLU A 226 25.93 -3.49 4.18
N LYS A 227 26.17 -4.79 4.40
CA LYS A 227 25.99 -5.43 5.72
C LYS A 227 26.91 -4.81 6.76
N LEU A 228 28.21 -4.67 6.46
CA LEU A 228 29.19 -4.09 7.39
C LEU A 228 28.86 -2.63 7.72
N GLU A 229 28.41 -1.85 6.75
CA GLU A 229 27.95 -0.47 6.97
C GLU A 229 26.71 -0.42 7.89
N SER A 230 25.74 -1.30 7.67
CA SER A 230 24.55 -1.40 8.51
C SER A 230 24.87 -1.88 9.93
N GLU A 231 25.81 -2.83 10.07
CA GLU A 231 26.32 -3.27 11.38
C GLU A 231 26.99 -2.12 12.14
N GLY A 232 27.77 -1.28 11.46
CA GLY A 232 28.36 -0.07 12.05
C GLY A 232 27.33 0.98 12.47
N ALA A 233 26.34 1.27 11.61
CA ALA A 233 25.25 2.19 11.94
C ALA A 233 24.43 1.71 13.16
N LEU A 234 24.20 0.40 13.28
CA LEU A 234 23.56 -0.19 14.43
C LEU A 234 24.40 0.01 15.72
N GLU A 235 25.71 -0.15 15.64
CA GLU A 235 26.61 0.06 16.78
C GLU A 235 26.58 1.52 17.28
N ASP A 236 26.58 2.50 16.37
CA ASP A 236 26.45 3.93 16.70
C ASP A 236 25.12 4.24 17.42
N VAL A 237 24.02 3.61 16.98
CA VAL A 237 22.71 3.75 17.63
C VAL A 237 22.69 3.10 19.02
N LEU A 238 23.32 1.93 19.19
CA LEU A 238 23.45 1.26 20.48
C LEU A 238 24.30 2.06 21.47
N GLU A 239 25.39 2.68 21.02
CA GLU A 239 26.19 3.58 21.85
C GLU A 239 25.38 4.80 22.29
N SER A 240 24.57 5.36 21.39
CA SER A 240 23.64 6.44 21.72
C SER A 240 22.60 6.01 22.77
N ILE A 241 22.00 4.82 22.63
CA ILE A 241 21.08 4.24 23.63
C ILE A 241 21.77 4.07 24.97
N LYS A 242 23.01 3.60 24.97
CA LYS A 242 23.81 3.40 26.18
C LYS A 242 24.09 4.71 26.90
N SER A 243 24.47 5.76 26.18
CA SER A 243 24.71 7.09 26.77
C SER A 243 23.46 7.65 27.45
N VAL A 244 22.29 7.45 26.85
CA VAL A 244 20.99 7.84 27.41
C VAL A 244 20.63 6.97 28.62
N SER A 245 20.87 5.65 28.55
CA SER A 245 20.64 4.69 29.65
C SER A 245 21.39 5.06 30.93
N ILE A 246 22.64 5.51 30.77
CA ILE A 246 23.50 5.93 31.89
C ILE A 246 23.00 7.23 32.53
N SER A 247 22.42 8.12 31.72
CA SER A 247 22.00 9.46 32.16
C SER A 247 20.59 9.50 32.76
N MET A 248 19.80 8.41 32.60
CA MET A 248 18.40 8.33 33.03
C MET A 248 18.23 7.52 34.32
N SER A 249 17.52 8.08 35.28
CA SER A 249 17.13 7.39 36.51
C SER A 249 15.80 6.64 36.32
N PRO A 250 15.55 5.50 36.99
CA PRO A 250 14.26 4.80 36.94
C PRO A 250 13.05 5.63 37.39
N ASN A 251 13.29 6.73 38.11
CA ASN A 251 12.24 7.64 38.60
C ASN A 251 11.89 8.77 37.61
N ASP A 252 12.55 8.85 36.44
CA ASP A 252 12.25 9.89 35.46
C ASP A 252 10.94 9.60 34.70
N PRO A 253 10.08 10.60 34.45
CA PRO A 253 8.83 10.41 33.71
C PRO A 253 9.05 9.97 32.24
N LEU A 254 10.27 10.15 31.72
CA LEU A 254 10.67 9.74 30.37
C LEU A 254 11.20 8.29 30.32
N TYR A 255 11.37 7.62 31.47
CA TYR A 255 11.89 6.26 31.56
C TYR A 255 10.99 5.26 30.84
N ASP A 256 9.67 5.45 30.88
CA ASP A 256 8.70 4.62 30.15
C ASP A 256 8.90 4.70 28.63
N CYS A 257 9.22 5.89 28.10
CA CYS A 257 9.53 6.06 26.67
C CYS A 257 10.83 5.35 26.31
N PHE A 258 11.84 5.42 27.19
CA PHE A 258 13.11 4.72 26.99
C PHE A 258 12.95 3.19 27.02
N GLN A 259 12.08 2.65 27.88
CA GLN A 259 11.75 1.22 27.93
C GLN A 259 11.11 0.72 26.62
N ILE A 260 10.29 1.55 25.97
CA ILE A 260 9.72 1.22 24.65
C ILE A 260 10.84 1.04 23.60
N ILE A 261 11.88 1.90 23.65
CA ILE A 261 13.04 1.79 22.76
C ILE A 261 13.83 0.52 23.06
N LEU A 262 14.13 0.25 24.33
CA LEU A 262 14.88 -0.94 24.76
C LEU A 262 14.18 -2.25 24.33
N LYS A 263 12.85 -2.30 24.40
CA LYS A 263 12.08 -3.47 23.96
C LYS A 263 12.21 -3.76 22.45
N LYS A 264 12.68 -2.81 21.67
CA LYS A 264 12.81 -2.94 20.21
C LYS A 264 14.19 -3.39 19.76
N VAL A 265 15.20 -3.25 20.61
CA VAL A 265 16.55 -3.77 20.37
C VAL A 265 16.53 -5.30 20.41
N PRO A 266 17.22 -6.05 19.53
CA PRO A 266 17.32 -7.50 19.62
C PRO A 266 17.82 -7.99 20.99
N GLU A 267 17.33 -9.13 21.49
CA GLU A 267 17.70 -9.64 22.82
C GLU A 267 19.22 -9.84 22.96
N ASP A 268 19.87 -10.33 21.90
CA ASP A 268 21.31 -10.58 21.80
C ASP A 268 22.17 -9.33 22.14
N GLN A 269 21.66 -8.14 21.79
CA GLN A 269 22.34 -6.87 22.02
C GLN A 269 21.94 -6.19 23.33
N ARG A 270 20.81 -6.59 23.94
CA ARG A 270 20.39 -6.07 25.25
C ARG A 270 21.31 -6.50 26.37
N ASP A 271 21.85 -7.71 26.29
CA ASP A 271 22.75 -8.22 27.32
C ASP A 271 24.10 -7.47 27.31
N PHE A 272 24.56 -7.03 26.14
CA PHE A 272 25.69 -6.09 26.03
C PHE A 272 25.40 -4.77 26.73
N LEU A 273 24.19 -4.22 26.57
CA LEU A 273 23.78 -2.97 27.23
C LEU A 273 23.65 -3.10 28.76
N LYS A 274 23.23 -4.27 29.28
CA LYS A 274 23.10 -4.52 30.74
C LYS A 274 24.45 -4.59 31.45
N ASN A 275 25.46 -5.19 30.82
CA ASN A 275 26.76 -5.45 31.45
C ASN A 275 27.61 -4.18 31.68
N VAL A 276 27.35 -3.09 30.95
CA VAL A 276 28.21 -1.88 30.99
C VAL A 276 27.67 -0.76 31.90
N ARG A 277 26.51 -0.97 32.55
CA ARG A 277 25.88 0.01 33.47
C ARG A 277 26.74 0.38 34.69
N SER A 278 27.88 -0.29 34.89
CA SER A 278 28.75 -0.17 36.05
C SER A 278 29.68 1.05 36.06
N ASN A 279 29.98 1.72 34.93
CA ASN A 279 31.26 2.46 34.86
C ASN A 279 31.29 3.89 34.29
N SER A 280 30.19 4.64 34.22
CA SER A 280 30.29 6.06 33.86
C SER A 280 29.13 6.88 34.42
N ARG A 281 29.43 8.09 34.92
CA ARG A 281 28.45 9.10 35.37
C ARG A 281 28.79 10.42 34.69
N ASN A 282 28.33 10.61 33.46
CA ASN A 282 28.27 11.94 32.85
C ASN A 282 26.80 12.34 32.73
N HIS A 283 26.46 13.51 33.28
CA HIS A 283 25.11 14.05 33.31
C HIS A 283 24.83 14.85 32.04
N THR A 284 24.26 14.22 31.02
CA THR A 284 23.51 14.93 29.98
C THR A 284 22.03 14.65 30.18
N THR A 285 21.23 15.68 30.47
CA THR A 285 19.79 15.53 30.67
C THR A 285 19.11 15.20 29.33
N PRO A 286 18.49 14.02 29.17
CA PRO A 286 17.92 13.62 27.89
C PRO A 286 16.61 14.38 27.61
N SER A 287 16.51 14.98 26.43
CA SER A 287 15.29 15.65 25.96
C SER A 287 14.37 14.67 25.23
N ILE A 288 13.05 14.87 25.33
CA ILE A 288 12.06 14.03 24.63
C ILE A 288 12.27 14.03 23.11
N GLY A 289 12.71 15.15 22.53
CA GLY A 289 13.02 15.24 21.10
C GLY A 289 14.23 14.40 20.69
N MET A 290 15.19 14.20 21.61
CA MET A 290 16.34 13.32 21.41
C MET A 290 15.89 11.85 21.45
N LEU A 291 15.02 11.47 22.39
CA LEU A 291 14.41 10.13 22.43
C LEU A 291 13.57 9.83 21.19
N THR A 292 12.78 10.79 20.70
CA THR A 292 11.98 10.62 19.48
C THR A 292 12.86 10.42 18.24
N ARG A 293 13.99 11.14 18.13
CA ARG A 293 14.97 10.95 17.05
C ARG A 293 15.64 9.59 17.14
N LEU A 294 16.05 9.20 18.33
CA LEU A 294 16.71 7.93 18.58
C LEU A 294 15.76 6.74 18.32
N HIS A 295 14.50 6.83 18.76
CA HIS A 295 13.48 5.82 18.44
C HIS A 295 13.18 5.75 16.94
N LYS A 296 13.24 6.88 16.22
CA LYS A 296 13.11 6.89 14.76
C LYS A 296 14.27 6.16 14.09
N GLN A 297 15.51 6.38 14.52
CA GLN A 297 16.69 5.67 13.99
C GLN A 297 16.57 4.16 14.24
N VAL A 298 16.19 3.74 15.45
CA VAL A 298 15.95 2.33 15.79
C VAL A 298 14.83 1.67 14.98
N ILE A 299 13.91 2.44 14.38
CA ILE A 299 12.87 1.90 13.48
C ILE A 299 13.37 1.78 12.03
N GLN A 300 14.36 2.58 11.66
CA GLN A 300 14.89 2.66 10.29
C GLN A 300 16.00 1.65 10.03
N GLU A 301 16.78 1.33 11.08
CA GLU A 301 17.72 0.20 11.14
C GLU A 301 16.97 -1.12 11.40
#